data_AF-A0A5N3P636-F1
#
_entry.id   AF-A0A5N3P636-F1
#
_cell.length_a   1.000
_cell.length_b   1.000
_cell.length_c   1.000
_cell.angle_alpha   90.00
_cell.angle_beta   90.00
_cell.angle_gamma   90.00
#
_symmetry.space_group_name_H-M   'P 1'
#
loop_
_entity.id
_entity.type
_entity.pdbx_description
1 polymer ?
#
loop_
_entity_poly.entity_id
_entity_poly.type
_entity_poly.pdbx_seq_one_letter_code
_entity_poly.pdbx_strand_id
1 'polypeptide(L)'
;MFASRSVVQTLMGCAALMLAVVPSQAGSQPSQAGSQREFSDGFDAKTFVDLLQRDRSRWTHFQSTFPQNKADVVFDQHQSGDSAVKFFAIASTSVVSKADIEKEGFDMRAGQEVQVSAWFFIPPDVDLTNLFLIDIECKTCWPVNSVFPDKSPGIRLKLRDRDGTPVVERRKIGLPDMRNALRTDGALPRGRWFKLAWNLTLQADDTGTAEIQIDDQPVFRSEGATFPNPNAFKKWGIELRDTLYDRFQVGITANSSSNPIELFVDTVSFKAGSCSPEENSSCPRPE
;
A
#
# COMPACT_ATOMS: atom_id res chain seq x y z
N MET A 1 -48.74 9.27 43.62
CA MET A 1 -47.54 8.89 44.40
C MET A 1 -46.35 9.61 43.81
N PHE A 2 -45.77 10.51 44.58
CA PHE A 2 -44.61 11.32 44.22
C PHE A 2 -43.33 10.49 44.40
N ALA A 3 -42.45 10.47 43.40
CA ALA A 3 -41.09 9.97 43.55
C ALA A 3 -40.11 11.14 43.36
N SER A 4 -39.40 11.43 44.45
CA SER A 4 -38.47 12.53 44.68
C SER A 4 -37.20 12.40 43.82
N ARG A 5 -36.76 13.52 43.24
CA ARG A 5 -35.43 13.69 42.64
C ARG A 5 -34.46 14.15 43.72
N SER A 6 -33.37 13.40 43.92
CA SER A 6 -32.24 13.85 44.75
C SER A 6 -31.12 14.34 43.84
N VAL A 7 -30.78 15.62 43.99
CA VAL A 7 -29.65 16.31 43.34
C VAL A 7 -28.47 16.23 44.30
N VAL A 8 -27.38 15.57 43.89
CA VAL A 8 -26.10 15.61 44.61
C VAL A 8 -25.18 16.56 43.85
N GLN A 9 -24.85 17.65 44.54
CA GLN A 9 -24.03 18.76 44.07
C GLN A 9 -22.60 18.54 44.59
N THR A 10 -21.68 18.16 43.71
CA THR A 10 -20.26 17.95 44.07
C THR A 10 -19.47 19.22 43.82
N LEU A 11 -18.85 19.77 44.87
CA LEU A 11 -17.90 20.88 44.80
C LEU A 11 -16.63 20.47 44.05
N MET A 12 -16.26 21.24 43.01
CA MET A 12 -14.92 21.23 42.42
C MET A 12 -14.04 22.24 43.15
N GLY A 13 -12.97 21.76 43.79
CA GLY A 13 -11.89 22.59 44.32
C GLY A 13 -10.89 22.93 43.23
N CYS A 14 -10.60 24.24 43.08
CA CYS A 14 -9.50 24.75 42.27
C CYS A 14 -8.15 24.44 42.95
N ALA A 15 -7.33 23.63 42.31
CA ALA A 15 -5.89 23.55 42.60
C ALA A 15 -5.13 24.32 41.51
N ALA A 16 -4.46 25.41 41.89
CA ALA A 16 -3.58 26.17 41.02
C ALA A 16 -2.28 25.39 40.82
N LEU A 17 -2.03 24.92 39.59
CA LEU A 17 -0.79 24.27 39.19
C LEU A 17 0.15 25.35 38.62
N MET A 18 1.25 25.64 39.33
CA MET A 18 2.33 26.47 38.79
C MET A 18 3.05 25.71 37.68
N LEU A 19 2.99 26.23 36.45
CA LEU A 19 3.78 25.75 35.31
C LEU A 19 5.16 26.41 35.34
N ALA A 20 6.18 25.61 35.58
CA ALA A 20 7.57 25.98 35.32
C ALA A 20 7.81 25.99 33.80
N VAL A 21 8.19 27.15 33.25
CA VAL A 21 8.62 27.28 31.86
C VAL A 21 10.03 26.71 31.73
N VAL A 22 10.15 25.53 31.12
CA VAL A 22 11.44 24.97 30.71
C VAL A 22 11.80 25.57 29.35
N PRO A 23 12.98 26.19 29.16
CA PRO A 23 13.39 26.68 27.85
C PRO A 23 13.58 25.49 26.90
N SER A 24 12.77 25.47 25.84
CA SER A 24 12.88 24.51 24.73
C SER A 24 14.23 24.71 24.05
N GLN A 25 15.14 23.74 24.23
CA GLN A 25 16.31 23.63 23.37
C GLN A 25 15.82 23.41 21.94
N ALA A 26 16.23 24.29 21.03
CA ALA A 26 16.02 24.13 19.60
C ALA A 26 16.75 22.87 19.14
N GLY A 27 16.01 21.75 19.11
CA GLY A 27 16.47 20.55 18.45
C GLY A 27 16.71 20.86 16.99
N SER A 28 17.95 20.64 16.54
CA SER A 28 18.34 20.63 15.14
C SER A 28 17.33 19.83 14.33
N GLN A 29 16.71 20.49 13.34
CA GLN A 29 15.85 19.81 12.38
C GLN A 29 16.62 18.65 11.73
N PRO A 30 16.01 17.46 11.58
CA PRO A 30 16.62 16.39 10.80
C PRO A 30 16.87 16.93 9.39
N SER A 31 18.11 16.77 8.93
CA SER A 31 18.50 17.00 7.54
C SER A 31 17.50 16.30 6.61
N GLN A 32 17.07 17.01 5.56
CA GLN A 32 16.22 16.47 4.49
C GLN A 32 16.75 15.10 4.04
N ALA A 33 16.08 14.04 4.49
CA ALA A 33 16.31 12.70 3.97
C ALA A 33 15.90 12.76 2.49
N GLY A 34 16.85 12.53 1.59
CA GLY A 34 16.55 12.41 0.16
C GLY A 34 15.45 11.37 -0.04
N SER A 35 14.59 11.58 -1.05
CA SER A 35 13.49 10.67 -1.32
C SER A 35 14.02 9.24 -1.50
N GLN A 36 13.42 8.30 -0.78
CA GLN A 36 13.79 6.90 -0.89
C GLN A 36 13.42 6.44 -2.31
N ARG A 37 14.40 5.90 -3.04
CA ARG A 37 14.20 5.39 -4.40
C ARG A 37 14.25 3.88 -4.47
N GLU A 38 14.92 3.25 -3.52
CA GLU A 38 15.09 1.80 -3.46
C GLU A 38 14.74 1.31 -2.06
N PHE A 39 14.11 0.14 -2.00
CA PHE A 39 13.79 -0.55 -0.77
C PHE A 39 13.79 -2.05 -1.04
N SER A 40 14.39 -2.83 -0.16
CA SER A 40 14.28 -4.28 -0.21
C SER A 40 14.26 -4.86 1.20
N ASP A 41 13.58 -5.98 1.34
CA ASP A 41 13.50 -6.69 2.61
C ASP A 41 13.22 -8.18 2.39
N GLY A 42 14.08 -9.05 2.93
CA GLY A 42 13.91 -10.52 2.96
C GLY A 42 13.13 -11.01 4.19
N PHE A 43 12.66 -10.09 5.04
CA PHE A 43 11.95 -10.37 6.29
C PHE A 43 12.70 -11.15 7.36
N ASP A 44 14.03 -11.27 7.28
CA ASP A 44 14.85 -11.81 8.37
C ASP A 44 14.62 -11.01 9.67
N ALA A 45 13.82 -11.56 10.57
CA ALA A 45 13.36 -10.94 11.81
C ALA A 45 12.95 -12.02 12.83
N LYS A 46 12.95 -11.68 14.12
CA LYS A 46 12.49 -12.63 15.16
C LYS A 46 10.99 -12.54 15.39
N THR A 47 10.44 -11.34 15.30
CA THR A 47 9.02 -11.04 15.47
C THR A 47 8.57 -10.04 14.42
N PHE A 48 7.26 -10.00 14.16
CA PHE A 48 6.70 -9.04 13.20
C PHE A 48 6.95 -7.57 13.60
N VAL A 49 7.01 -7.28 14.90
CA VAL A 49 7.30 -5.92 15.40
C VAL A 49 8.72 -5.47 15.06
N ASP A 50 9.67 -6.39 14.91
CA ASP A 50 11.05 -6.06 14.53
C ASP A 50 11.17 -5.52 13.09
N LEU A 51 10.13 -5.75 12.27
CA LEU A 51 10.01 -5.19 10.92
C LEU A 51 9.59 -3.71 10.95
N LEU A 52 8.97 -3.23 12.04
CA LEU A 52 8.42 -1.90 12.21
C LEU A 52 9.37 -1.01 13.03
N GLN A 53 10.47 -0.60 12.42
CA GLN A 53 11.51 0.15 13.11
C GLN A 53 11.13 1.63 13.28
N ARG A 54 11.45 2.21 14.45
CA ARG A 54 11.13 3.61 14.78
C ARG A 54 11.79 4.63 13.85
N ASP A 55 12.96 4.29 13.33
CA ASP A 55 13.72 5.11 12.39
C ASP A 55 13.22 4.99 10.94
N ARG A 56 12.20 4.14 10.70
CA ARG A 56 11.60 3.89 9.38
C ARG A 56 12.56 3.29 8.36
N SER A 57 13.69 2.73 8.79
CA SER A 57 14.69 2.12 7.91
C SER A 57 14.17 0.86 7.21
N ARG A 58 13.27 0.11 7.87
CA ARG A 58 12.50 -1.00 7.30
C ARG A 58 11.07 -0.55 6.95
N TRP A 59 10.07 -1.32 7.38
CA TRP A 59 8.66 -1.04 7.15
C TRP A 59 8.15 0.03 8.10
N THR A 60 7.15 0.79 7.65
CA THR A 60 6.64 1.96 8.37
C THR A 60 5.36 1.66 9.14
N HIS A 61 4.46 0.86 8.57
CA HIS A 61 3.16 0.59 9.18
C HIS A 61 2.72 -0.84 8.91
N PHE A 62 1.84 -1.33 9.78
CA PHE A 62 1.02 -2.51 9.53
C PHE A 62 -0.44 -2.10 9.51
N GLN A 63 -1.16 -2.53 8.49
CA GLN A 63 -2.58 -2.26 8.34
C GLN A 63 -3.38 -3.54 8.58
N SER A 64 -4.36 -3.42 9.48
CA SER A 64 -5.31 -4.47 9.79
C SER A 64 -6.70 -3.88 9.95
N THR A 65 -7.66 -4.38 9.17
CA THR A 65 -9.06 -3.93 9.27
C THR A 65 -9.79 -4.55 10.46
N PHE A 66 -9.50 -5.81 10.77
CA PHE A 66 -10.21 -6.59 11.79
C PHE A 66 -9.24 -7.14 12.84
N PRO A 67 -9.62 -7.24 14.13
CA PRO A 67 -8.74 -7.80 15.16
C PRO A 67 -8.25 -9.22 14.89
N GLN A 68 -8.99 -10.00 14.10
CA GLN A 68 -8.62 -11.36 13.70
C GLN A 68 -7.58 -11.40 12.58
N ASN A 69 -7.43 -10.30 11.84
CA ASN A 69 -6.44 -10.18 10.79
C ASN A 69 -5.07 -9.97 11.43
N LYS A 70 -4.06 -10.63 10.88
CA LYS A 70 -2.73 -10.68 11.50
C LYS A 70 -1.64 -10.87 10.47
N ALA A 71 -0.44 -10.49 10.88
CA ALA A 71 0.80 -10.79 10.19
C ALA A 71 1.78 -11.37 11.21
N ASP A 72 2.35 -12.53 10.88
CA ASP A 72 3.27 -13.27 11.74
C ASP A 72 4.56 -13.56 10.95
N VAL A 73 5.72 -13.42 11.62
CA VAL A 73 6.98 -13.94 11.05
C VAL A 73 6.98 -15.46 11.23
N VAL A 74 7.30 -16.18 10.16
CA VAL A 74 7.36 -17.65 10.13
C VAL A 74 8.74 -18.11 9.68
N PHE A 75 9.20 -19.25 10.22
CA PHE A 75 10.55 -19.77 10.01
C PHE A 75 10.57 -21.10 9.24
N ASP A 76 9.43 -21.77 9.11
CA ASP A 76 9.29 -23.07 8.44
C ASP A 76 8.83 -22.94 6.98
N GLN A 77 8.16 -21.83 6.65
CA GLN A 77 7.68 -21.51 5.31
C GLN A 77 8.31 -20.19 4.84
N HIS A 78 9.49 -20.27 4.23
CA HIS A 78 10.23 -19.13 3.68
C HIS A 78 10.84 -19.47 2.30
N GLN A 79 11.18 -18.45 1.52
CA GLN A 79 11.76 -18.55 0.17
C GLN A 79 13.28 -18.37 0.21
N SER A 80 13.76 -17.40 0.98
CA SER A 80 15.18 -17.17 1.23
C SER A 80 15.41 -16.83 2.72
N GLY A 81 16.67 -16.60 3.10
CA GLY A 81 17.02 -16.25 4.49
C GLY A 81 16.54 -17.28 5.51
N ASP A 82 16.12 -16.79 6.67
CA ASP A 82 15.67 -17.59 7.81
C ASP A 82 14.16 -17.46 8.08
N SER A 83 13.46 -16.51 7.43
CA SER A 83 12.04 -16.27 7.70
C SER A 83 11.29 -15.55 6.59
N ALA A 84 9.96 -15.66 6.61
CA ALA A 84 9.05 -14.90 5.77
C ALA A 84 7.90 -14.32 6.61
N VAL A 85 7.01 -13.55 5.99
CA VAL A 85 5.80 -13.05 6.66
C VAL A 85 4.57 -13.77 6.15
N LYS A 86 3.82 -14.35 7.08
CA LYS A 86 2.49 -14.92 6.86
C LYS A 86 1.43 -13.85 7.15
N PHE A 87 0.61 -13.54 6.16
CA PHE A 87 -0.55 -12.67 6.30
C PHE A 87 -1.83 -13.50 6.34
N PHE A 88 -2.74 -13.15 7.24
CA PHE A 88 -4.07 -13.74 7.34
C PHE A 88 -5.13 -12.66 7.43
N ALA A 89 -6.14 -12.74 6.58
CA ALA A 89 -7.28 -11.85 6.58
C ALA A 89 -8.59 -12.64 6.54
N ILE A 90 -9.52 -12.35 7.45
CA ILE A 90 -10.86 -12.96 7.43
C ILE A 90 -11.65 -12.52 6.20
N ALA A 91 -12.80 -13.16 5.97
CA ALA A 91 -13.73 -12.74 4.93
C ALA A 91 -14.19 -11.29 5.10
N SER A 92 -14.43 -10.60 3.98
CA SER A 92 -15.00 -9.26 4.02
C SER A 92 -16.44 -9.25 4.51
N THR A 93 -16.85 -8.12 5.08
CA THR A 93 -18.25 -7.83 5.41
C THR A 93 -18.71 -6.61 4.60
N SER A 94 -19.34 -5.62 5.24
CA SER A 94 -19.54 -4.28 4.65
C SER A 94 -18.23 -3.48 4.55
N VAL A 95 -17.18 -3.95 5.23
CA VAL A 95 -15.83 -3.38 5.20
C VAL A 95 -14.85 -4.42 4.64
N VAL A 96 -13.93 -3.94 3.80
CA VAL A 96 -12.92 -4.78 3.17
C VAL A 96 -11.88 -5.25 4.20
N SER A 97 -11.69 -6.56 4.29
CA SER A 97 -10.70 -7.18 5.17
C SER A 97 -9.28 -6.99 4.65
N LYS A 98 -8.34 -6.59 5.51
CA LYS A 98 -6.94 -6.31 5.14
C LYS A 98 -5.95 -6.78 6.19
N ALA A 99 -4.79 -7.24 5.73
CA ALA A 99 -3.63 -7.57 6.54
C ALA A 99 -2.39 -7.36 5.66
N ASP A 100 -1.77 -6.19 5.74
CA ASP A 100 -0.66 -5.80 4.87
C ASP A 100 0.36 -4.94 5.60
N ILE A 101 1.57 -4.88 5.05
CA ILE A 101 2.68 -4.08 5.59
C ILE A 101 3.00 -2.96 4.60
N GLU A 102 3.23 -1.76 5.13
CA GLU A 102 3.37 -0.53 4.34
C GLU A 102 4.79 0.03 4.47
N LYS A 103 5.34 0.47 3.34
CA LYS A 103 6.53 1.30 3.26
C LYS A 103 6.18 2.67 2.68
N GLU A 104 6.41 3.70 3.49
CA GLU A 104 6.28 5.10 3.10
C GLU A 104 7.66 5.78 2.93
N GLY A 105 7.63 6.98 2.36
CA GLY A 105 8.80 7.85 2.20
C GLY A 105 9.35 7.89 0.77
N PHE A 106 8.62 7.31 -0.17
CA PHE A 106 8.91 7.43 -1.59
C PHE A 106 8.47 8.79 -2.13
N ASP A 107 9.06 9.22 -3.24
CA ASP A 107 8.61 10.36 -4.04
C ASP A 107 8.54 9.94 -5.51
N MET A 108 7.50 9.16 -5.83
CA MET A 108 7.27 8.67 -7.18
C MET A 108 6.40 9.64 -7.95
N ARG A 109 6.91 10.20 -9.05
CA ARG A 109 6.22 11.20 -9.86
C ARG A 109 5.93 10.70 -11.26
N ALA A 110 5.02 11.38 -11.95
CA ALA A 110 4.78 11.14 -13.38
C ALA A 110 6.10 11.23 -14.18
N GLY A 111 6.24 10.38 -15.20
CA GLY A 111 7.44 10.22 -16.01
C GLY A 111 8.49 9.25 -15.43
N GLN A 112 8.31 8.74 -14.21
CA GLN A 112 9.23 7.76 -13.63
C GLN A 112 8.81 6.32 -13.92
N GLU A 113 9.79 5.43 -13.93
CA GLU A 113 9.56 3.99 -13.93
C GLU A 113 9.57 3.45 -12.51
N VAL A 114 8.67 2.51 -12.21
CA VAL A 114 8.62 1.81 -10.93
C VAL A 114 8.67 0.31 -11.18
N GLN A 115 9.55 -0.37 -10.45
CA GLN A 115 9.71 -1.81 -10.48
C GLN A 115 9.46 -2.34 -9.07
N VAL A 116 8.49 -3.23 -8.94
CA VAL A 116 8.18 -3.92 -7.70
C VAL A 116 8.33 -5.41 -7.93
N SER A 117 8.91 -6.13 -6.99
CA SER A 117 8.83 -7.59 -6.97
C SER A 117 8.71 -8.11 -5.57
N ALA A 118 8.07 -9.27 -5.44
CA ALA A 118 8.00 -10.02 -4.20
C ALA A 118 7.82 -11.50 -4.52
N TRP A 119 8.31 -12.35 -3.63
CA TRP A 119 7.99 -13.76 -3.64
C TRP A 119 6.72 -14.00 -2.85
N PHE A 120 5.82 -14.77 -3.43
CA PHE A 120 4.57 -15.16 -2.80
C PHE A 120 4.48 -16.68 -2.71
N PHE A 121 3.94 -17.17 -1.61
CA PHE A 121 3.42 -18.53 -1.49
C PHE A 121 1.95 -18.44 -1.14
N ILE A 122 1.14 -19.12 -1.93
CA ILE A 122 -0.30 -19.21 -1.73
C ILE A 122 -0.64 -20.68 -1.47
N PRO A 123 -1.29 -21.00 -0.35
CA PRO A 123 -1.71 -22.37 -0.06
C PRO A 123 -2.55 -22.98 -1.20
N PRO A 124 -2.55 -24.32 -1.36
CA PRO A 124 -3.39 -24.98 -2.36
C PRO A 124 -4.88 -24.69 -2.13
N ASP A 125 -5.66 -24.74 -3.21
CA ASP A 125 -7.14 -24.68 -3.22
C ASP A 125 -7.79 -23.39 -2.67
N VAL A 126 -7.02 -22.32 -2.44
CA VAL A 126 -7.56 -21.02 -2.03
C VAL A 126 -8.20 -20.30 -3.22
N ASP A 127 -9.43 -19.80 -3.04
CA ASP A 127 -10.11 -18.91 -3.98
C ASP A 127 -9.53 -17.48 -3.86
N LEU A 128 -8.92 -16.99 -4.93
CA LEU A 128 -8.28 -15.67 -4.97
C LEU A 128 -9.14 -14.57 -5.58
N THR A 129 -10.42 -14.85 -5.82
CA THR A 129 -11.34 -13.90 -6.45
C THR A 129 -11.38 -12.57 -5.67
N ASN A 130 -11.00 -11.48 -6.34
CA ASN A 130 -10.93 -10.12 -5.78
C ASN A 130 -10.00 -9.97 -4.57
N LEU A 131 -8.89 -10.72 -4.54
CA LEU A 131 -7.76 -10.48 -3.65
C LEU A 131 -6.85 -9.39 -4.23
N PHE A 132 -6.34 -8.48 -3.40
CA PHE A 132 -5.37 -7.47 -3.77
C PHE A 132 -4.06 -7.73 -3.01
N LEU A 133 -2.95 -7.70 -3.74
CA LEU A 133 -1.64 -8.08 -3.20
C LEU A 133 -0.71 -6.89 -2.95
N ILE A 134 -0.79 -5.88 -3.82
CA ILE A 134 0.09 -4.72 -3.83
C ILE A 134 -0.73 -3.48 -4.13
N ASP A 135 -0.57 -2.45 -3.32
CA ASP A 135 -1.10 -1.10 -3.58
C ASP A 135 0.10 -0.13 -3.70
N ILE A 136 0.06 0.74 -4.73
CA ILE A 136 0.95 1.90 -4.84
C ILE A 136 0.06 3.14 -4.81
N GLU A 137 0.26 3.98 -3.81
CA GLU A 137 -0.70 5.02 -3.46
C GLU A 137 -0.05 6.33 -3.10
N CYS A 138 -0.87 7.35 -3.22
CA CYS A 138 -0.64 8.69 -2.75
C CYS A 138 -1.38 8.90 -1.44
N LYS A 139 -0.67 8.85 -0.31
CA LYS A 139 -1.23 9.09 1.00
C LYS A 139 -1.32 10.58 1.34
N THR A 140 -0.43 11.40 0.80
CA THR A 140 -0.33 12.83 1.15
C THR A 140 -1.09 13.78 0.21
N CYS A 141 -1.47 13.37 -1.00
CA CYS A 141 -2.11 14.28 -1.96
C CYS A 141 -3.59 14.57 -1.68
N TRP A 142 -4.26 13.82 -0.81
CA TRP A 142 -5.65 14.14 -0.49
C TRP A 142 -5.74 15.50 0.24
N PRO A 143 -6.76 16.34 -0.04
CA PRO A 143 -6.96 17.59 0.70
C PRO A 143 -7.21 17.32 2.19
N VAL A 144 -6.50 18.03 3.07
CA VAL A 144 -6.64 17.89 4.54
C VAL A 144 -8.06 18.17 5.01
N ASN A 145 -8.73 19.12 4.37
CA ASN A 145 -10.07 19.59 4.74
C ASN A 145 -11.15 19.11 3.74
N SER A 146 -10.94 17.96 3.09
CA SER A 146 -11.94 17.39 2.20
C SER A 146 -13.18 16.94 2.98
N VAL A 147 -14.37 17.26 2.46
CA VAL A 147 -15.64 16.69 2.96
C VAL A 147 -15.82 15.23 2.58
N PHE A 148 -14.98 14.72 1.67
CA PHE A 148 -14.96 13.33 1.25
C PHE A 148 -13.84 12.58 1.99
N PRO A 149 -14.11 11.33 2.43
CA PRO A 149 -13.07 10.50 3.04
C PRO A 149 -11.90 10.29 2.09
N ASP A 150 -10.68 10.42 2.62
CA ASP A 150 -9.45 10.10 1.90
C ASP A 150 -9.53 8.67 1.32
N LYS A 151 -9.36 8.58 -0.01
CA LYS A 151 -9.36 7.32 -0.74
C LYS A 151 -7.97 6.86 -1.14
N SER A 152 -6.93 7.62 -0.79
CA SER A 152 -5.53 7.42 -1.11
C SER A 152 -5.35 7.05 -2.59
N PRO A 153 -5.46 8.04 -3.52
CA PRO A 153 -5.40 7.79 -4.95
C PRO A 153 -4.22 6.90 -5.32
N GLY A 154 -4.46 5.85 -6.11
CA GLY A 154 -3.45 4.85 -6.38
C GLY A 154 -3.89 3.80 -7.40
N ILE A 155 -2.96 2.92 -7.71
CA ILE A 155 -3.19 1.74 -8.54
C ILE A 155 -2.84 0.49 -7.74
N ARG A 156 -3.49 -0.62 -8.10
CA ARG A 156 -3.40 -1.85 -7.30
C ARG A 156 -3.21 -3.07 -8.19
N LEU A 157 -2.44 -4.03 -7.71
CA LEU A 157 -2.40 -5.36 -8.29
C LEU A 157 -3.51 -6.20 -7.65
N LYS A 158 -4.52 -6.52 -8.45
CA LYS A 158 -5.68 -7.33 -8.06
C LYS A 158 -5.64 -8.68 -8.78
N LEU A 159 -6.15 -9.70 -8.10
CA LEU A 159 -6.46 -11.01 -8.65
C LEU A 159 -7.96 -11.08 -8.90
N ARG A 160 -8.36 -11.29 -10.15
CA ARG A 160 -9.75 -11.08 -10.56
C ARG A 160 -10.66 -12.28 -10.28
N ASP A 161 -10.14 -13.48 -10.40
CA ASP A 161 -10.88 -14.74 -10.43
C ASP A 161 -10.22 -15.78 -9.52
N ARG A 162 -10.85 -16.96 -9.43
CA ARG A 162 -10.44 -18.04 -8.51
C ARG A 162 -9.00 -18.48 -8.71
N ASP A 163 -8.57 -18.55 -9.96
CA ASP A 163 -7.21 -18.98 -10.34
C ASP A 163 -6.17 -17.88 -10.11
N GLY A 164 -6.64 -16.66 -9.85
CA GLY A 164 -5.83 -15.53 -9.46
C GLY A 164 -5.25 -14.78 -10.65
N THR A 165 -5.99 -14.63 -11.75
CA THR A 165 -5.52 -13.86 -12.90
C THR A 165 -5.17 -12.42 -12.49
N PRO A 166 -3.91 -11.97 -12.65
CA PRO A 166 -3.50 -10.64 -12.23
C PRO A 166 -4.04 -9.55 -13.17
N VAL A 167 -4.44 -8.42 -12.58
CA VAL A 167 -4.90 -7.23 -13.30
C VAL A 167 -4.48 -5.97 -12.55
N VAL A 168 -4.16 -4.92 -13.29
CA VAL A 168 -3.96 -3.58 -12.73
C VAL A 168 -5.32 -2.90 -12.55
N GLU A 169 -5.69 -2.71 -11.30
CA GLU A 169 -6.91 -2.04 -10.88
C GLU A 169 -6.66 -0.54 -10.65
N ARG A 170 -7.57 0.32 -11.11
CA ARG A 170 -7.38 1.77 -11.15
C ARG A 170 -8.57 2.59 -10.64
N ARG A 171 -9.52 1.97 -9.90
CA ARG A 171 -10.73 2.71 -9.47
C ARG A 171 -10.41 3.77 -8.43
N LYS A 172 -9.31 3.63 -7.67
CA LYS A 172 -8.82 4.68 -6.76
C LYS A 172 -8.36 5.95 -7.48
N ILE A 173 -8.11 5.89 -8.79
CA ILE A 173 -7.89 7.06 -9.68
C ILE A 173 -9.04 7.31 -10.66
N GLY A 174 -10.22 6.71 -10.41
CA GLY A 174 -11.44 6.98 -11.18
C GLY A 174 -11.51 6.29 -12.55
N LEU A 175 -10.68 5.28 -12.79
CA LEU A 175 -10.57 4.57 -14.07
C LEU A 175 -10.93 3.08 -13.91
N PRO A 176 -11.36 2.40 -14.99
CA PRO A 176 -11.56 0.96 -14.95
C PRO A 176 -10.22 0.21 -14.89
N ASP A 177 -10.29 -1.06 -14.48
CA ASP A 177 -9.20 -2.03 -14.58
C ASP A 177 -8.58 -2.01 -15.99
N MET A 178 -7.26 -2.14 -16.07
CA MET A 178 -6.54 -2.19 -17.35
C MET A 178 -6.86 -3.49 -18.10
N ARG A 179 -6.90 -3.43 -19.43
CA ARG A 179 -7.16 -4.60 -20.28
C ARG A 179 -5.84 -5.29 -20.60
N ASN A 180 -5.74 -6.58 -20.29
CA ASN A 180 -4.55 -7.37 -20.62
C ASN A 180 -4.41 -7.54 -22.14
N ALA A 181 -3.36 -6.98 -22.72
CA ALA A 181 -3.06 -7.10 -24.15
C ALA A 181 -2.54 -8.50 -24.53
N LEU A 182 -1.93 -9.23 -23.60
CA LEU A 182 -1.36 -10.55 -23.86
C LEU A 182 -2.42 -11.64 -24.00
N ARG A 183 -3.63 -11.41 -23.48
CA ARG A 183 -4.75 -12.38 -23.48
C ARG A 183 -4.37 -13.76 -22.92
N THR A 184 -3.45 -13.79 -21.96
CA THR A 184 -3.07 -14.99 -21.22
C THR A 184 -3.86 -15.08 -19.92
N ASP A 185 -4.07 -16.31 -19.48
CA ASP A 185 -4.85 -16.63 -18.27
C ASP A 185 -4.03 -16.32 -17.01
N GLY A 186 -2.69 -16.35 -17.10
CA GLY A 186 -1.79 -15.82 -16.08
C GLY A 186 -2.02 -16.32 -14.65
N ALA A 187 -2.58 -17.53 -14.48
CA ALA A 187 -2.96 -18.06 -13.17
C ALA A 187 -1.75 -18.09 -12.22
N LEU A 188 -1.95 -17.61 -11.00
CA LEU A 188 -0.89 -17.63 -10.00
C LEU A 188 -0.61 -19.08 -9.56
N PRO A 189 0.66 -19.48 -9.39
CA PRO A 189 1.01 -20.75 -8.78
C PRO A 189 0.42 -20.92 -7.36
N ARG A 190 0.25 -22.18 -6.96
CA ARG A 190 -0.26 -22.60 -5.64
C ARG A 190 0.66 -23.67 -5.05
N GLY A 191 0.76 -23.73 -3.73
CA GLY A 191 1.54 -24.72 -3.02
C GLY A 191 3.06 -24.64 -3.26
N ARG A 192 3.53 -23.54 -3.88
CA ARG A 192 4.95 -23.25 -4.07
C ARG A 192 5.20 -21.75 -4.05
N TRP A 193 6.43 -21.37 -3.77
CA TRP A 193 6.90 -20.01 -3.97
C TRP A 193 6.94 -19.67 -5.46
N PHE A 194 6.57 -18.45 -5.80
CA PHE A 194 6.73 -17.86 -7.12
C PHE A 194 7.09 -16.39 -6.98
N LYS A 195 7.84 -15.88 -7.95
CA LYS A 195 8.19 -14.47 -8.01
C LYS A 195 7.14 -13.74 -8.82
N LEU A 196 6.55 -12.70 -8.25
CA LEU A 196 5.75 -11.73 -8.98
C LEU A 196 6.58 -10.47 -9.17
N ALA A 197 6.66 -9.97 -10.40
CA ALA A 197 7.25 -8.68 -10.71
C ALA A 197 6.22 -7.78 -11.41
N TRP A 198 6.17 -6.51 -11.03
CA TRP A 198 5.29 -5.49 -11.58
C TRP A 198 6.10 -4.26 -11.98
N ASN A 199 6.19 -4.02 -13.28
CA ASN A 199 6.88 -2.88 -13.87
C ASN A 199 5.86 -1.85 -14.37
N LEU A 200 6.13 -0.58 -14.12
CA LEU A 200 5.23 0.53 -14.39
C LEU A 200 6.00 1.70 -15.00
N THR A 201 5.42 2.34 -16.01
CA THR A 201 5.75 3.75 -16.35
C THR A 201 4.62 4.62 -15.83
N LEU A 202 4.93 5.55 -14.92
CA LEU A 202 3.93 6.39 -14.25
C LEU A 202 3.48 7.54 -15.16
N GLN A 203 2.25 7.51 -15.65
CA GLN A 203 1.67 8.59 -16.46
C GLN A 203 0.19 8.82 -16.12
N ALA A 204 -0.25 10.07 -16.24
CA ALA A 204 -1.63 10.48 -15.97
C ALA A 204 -2.57 10.33 -17.18
N ASP A 205 -2.02 9.94 -18.34
CA ASP A 205 -2.73 9.76 -19.62
C ASP A 205 -2.50 8.34 -20.17
N ASP A 206 -2.80 8.10 -21.45
CA ASP A 206 -2.73 6.79 -22.07
C ASP A 206 -1.30 6.28 -22.36
N THR A 207 -0.27 7.08 -22.12
CA THR A 207 1.14 6.70 -22.35
C THR A 207 1.76 5.90 -21.20
N GLY A 208 1.05 5.74 -20.09
CA GLY A 208 1.49 4.91 -18.97
C GLY A 208 1.52 3.44 -19.36
N THR A 209 2.45 2.68 -18.79
CA THR A 209 2.57 1.25 -19.07
C THR A 209 2.53 0.43 -17.80
N ALA A 210 2.03 -0.79 -17.91
CA ALA A 210 2.09 -1.78 -16.84
C ALA A 210 2.39 -3.17 -17.39
N GLU A 211 3.37 -3.84 -16.81
CA GLU A 211 3.73 -5.22 -17.12
C GLU A 211 3.82 -6.05 -15.83
N ILE A 212 3.19 -7.23 -15.82
CA ILE A 212 3.28 -8.18 -14.71
C ILE A 212 3.92 -9.47 -15.23
N GLN A 213 4.89 -9.97 -14.48
CA GLN A 213 5.58 -11.23 -14.73
C GLN A 213 5.40 -12.17 -13.54
N ILE A 214 5.29 -13.47 -13.83
CA ILE A 214 5.29 -14.56 -12.85
C ILE A 214 6.44 -15.49 -13.21
N ASP A 215 7.37 -15.72 -12.28
CA ASP A 215 8.58 -16.52 -12.52
C ASP A 215 9.30 -16.10 -13.83
N ASP A 216 9.45 -14.78 -13.98
CA ASP A 216 10.05 -14.10 -15.13
C ASP A 216 9.33 -14.33 -16.48
N GLN A 217 8.10 -14.88 -16.46
CA GLN A 217 7.22 -15.00 -17.63
C GLN A 217 6.18 -13.86 -17.65
N PRO A 218 6.07 -13.08 -18.74
CA PRO A 218 5.08 -12.01 -18.83
C PRO A 218 3.67 -12.60 -18.94
N VAL A 219 2.79 -12.16 -18.04
CA VAL A 219 1.38 -12.59 -17.98
C VAL A 219 0.40 -11.43 -18.12
N PHE A 220 0.85 -10.21 -17.95
CA PHE A 220 0.05 -9.02 -18.17
C PHE A 220 0.89 -7.96 -18.87
N ARG A 221 0.33 -7.32 -19.89
CA ARG A 221 0.85 -6.07 -20.45
C ARG A 221 -0.31 -5.16 -20.82
N SER A 222 -0.20 -3.88 -20.51
CA SER A 222 -1.21 -2.89 -20.90
C SER A 222 -0.64 -1.48 -20.94
N GLU A 223 -1.30 -0.62 -21.70
CA GLU A 223 -1.06 0.81 -21.76
C GLU A 223 -2.28 1.55 -21.19
N GLY A 224 -2.06 2.74 -20.66
CA GLY A 224 -3.08 3.55 -19.99
C GLY A 224 -2.57 4.24 -18.74
N ALA A 225 -3.35 5.20 -18.24
CA ALA A 225 -2.96 5.96 -17.05
C ALA A 225 -2.70 5.05 -15.84
N THR A 226 -1.52 5.22 -15.25
CA THR A 226 -0.98 4.52 -14.08
C THR A 226 -0.72 5.49 -12.92
N PHE A 227 -0.92 6.79 -13.15
CA PHE A 227 -0.73 7.87 -12.18
C PHE A 227 -2.03 8.70 -12.05
N PRO A 228 -2.31 9.30 -10.88
CA PRO A 228 -3.53 10.09 -10.72
C PRO A 228 -3.48 11.32 -11.62
N ASN A 229 -4.57 11.59 -12.33
CA ASN A 229 -4.77 12.83 -13.06
C ASN A 229 -5.56 13.81 -12.17
N PRO A 230 -4.96 14.90 -11.64
CA PRO A 230 -5.67 15.81 -10.74
C PRO A 230 -6.95 16.40 -11.34
N ASN A 231 -7.01 16.60 -12.66
CA ASN A 231 -8.21 17.11 -13.32
C ASN A 231 -9.37 16.11 -13.28
N ALA A 232 -9.09 14.80 -13.25
CA ALA A 232 -10.13 13.78 -13.11
C ALA A 232 -10.84 13.86 -11.76
N PHE A 233 -10.19 14.41 -10.73
CA PHE A 233 -10.74 14.56 -9.39
C PHE A 233 -11.64 15.79 -9.21
N LYS A 234 -11.42 16.83 -10.03
CA LYS A 234 -12.19 18.09 -9.99
C LYS A 234 -13.69 17.90 -10.19
N LYS A 235 -14.11 16.87 -10.94
CA LYS A 235 -15.54 16.56 -11.15
C LYS A 235 -16.28 16.16 -9.87
N TRP A 236 -15.54 15.81 -8.82
CA TRP A 236 -16.07 15.54 -7.48
C TRP A 236 -15.74 16.66 -6.48
N GLY A 237 -15.23 17.80 -6.95
CA GLY A 237 -14.81 18.91 -6.08
C GLY A 237 -13.56 18.61 -5.25
N ILE A 238 -12.73 17.65 -5.68
CA ILE A 238 -11.49 17.28 -5.00
C ILE A 238 -10.30 17.85 -5.77
N GLU A 239 -9.47 18.65 -5.09
CA GLU A 239 -8.22 19.18 -5.62
C GLU A 239 -7.04 18.47 -4.97
N LEU A 240 -6.43 17.52 -5.71
CA LEU A 240 -5.25 16.83 -5.20
C LEU A 240 -4.09 17.82 -5.01
N ARG A 241 -3.39 17.71 -3.89
CA ARG A 241 -2.16 18.44 -3.55
C ARG A 241 -0.97 17.60 -3.99
N ASP A 242 0.13 18.22 -4.40
CA ASP A 242 1.43 17.59 -4.71
C ASP A 242 1.32 16.09 -5.10
N THR A 243 0.84 15.84 -6.33
CA THR A 243 0.50 14.47 -6.73
C THR A 243 1.77 13.66 -6.95
N LEU A 244 1.94 12.63 -6.11
CA LEU A 244 3.02 11.65 -6.12
C LEU A 244 2.52 10.34 -5.52
N TYR A 245 3.17 9.21 -5.78
CA TYR A 245 3.00 8.04 -4.93
C TYR A 245 4.10 8.04 -3.87
N ASP A 246 3.70 8.00 -2.61
CA ASP A 246 4.60 8.02 -1.43
C ASP A 246 4.53 6.72 -0.62
N ARG A 247 3.61 5.83 -0.99
CA ARG A 247 3.33 4.61 -0.23
C ARG A 247 3.26 3.39 -1.13
N PHE A 248 3.95 2.34 -0.68
CA PHE A 248 3.89 0.99 -1.21
C PHE A 248 3.36 0.05 -0.12
N GLN A 249 2.41 -0.82 -0.47
CA GLN A 249 1.86 -1.85 0.42
C GLN A 249 2.05 -3.23 -0.21
N VAL A 250 2.31 -4.23 0.62
CA VAL A 250 2.36 -5.64 0.19
C VAL A 250 1.74 -6.55 1.26
N GLY A 251 1.05 -7.60 0.81
CA GLY A 251 0.35 -8.55 1.68
C GLY A 251 -1.06 -8.79 1.18
N ILE A 252 -2.04 -8.81 2.09
CA ILE A 252 -3.46 -8.82 1.75
C ILE A 252 -3.97 -7.38 1.86
N THR A 253 -3.70 -6.55 0.84
CA THR A 253 -4.04 -5.11 0.84
C THR A 253 -5.56 -4.89 0.71
N ALA A 254 -6.28 -5.91 0.25
CA ALA A 254 -7.72 -6.06 0.33
C ALA A 254 -8.13 -7.51 -0.01
N ASN A 255 -8.86 -8.18 0.88
CA ASN A 255 -9.58 -9.42 0.58
C ASN A 255 -11.06 -9.08 0.39
N SER A 256 -11.53 -8.89 -0.83
CA SER A 256 -12.95 -8.60 -1.10
C SER A 256 -13.80 -9.86 -1.26
N SER A 257 -13.25 -11.04 -0.97
CA SER A 257 -13.95 -12.32 -1.07
C SER A 257 -14.77 -12.62 0.19
N SER A 258 -15.64 -13.63 0.08
CA SER A 258 -16.42 -14.17 1.20
C SER A 258 -15.64 -15.20 2.04
N ASN A 259 -14.37 -15.46 1.73
CA ASN A 259 -13.56 -16.48 2.39
C ASN A 259 -12.38 -15.84 3.13
N PRO A 260 -11.91 -16.42 4.24
CA PRO A 260 -10.62 -16.04 4.80
C PRO A 260 -9.51 -16.41 3.82
N ILE A 261 -8.46 -15.60 3.79
CA ILE A 261 -7.29 -15.81 2.92
C ILE A 261 -6.03 -15.78 3.78
N GLU A 262 -5.14 -16.70 3.45
CA GLU A 262 -3.79 -16.77 3.95
C GLU A 262 -2.82 -16.72 2.77
N LEU A 263 -1.74 -15.96 2.91
CA LEU A 263 -0.62 -15.97 1.98
C LEU A 263 0.68 -15.66 2.72
N PHE A 264 1.79 -15.99 2.09
CA PHE A 264 3.12 -15.70 2.61
C PHE A 264 3.84 -14.80 1.61
N VAL A 265 4.62 -13.85 2.13
CA VAL A 265 5.44 -12.94 1.35
C VAL A 265 6.88 -13.05 1.82
N ASP A 266 7.79 -13.11 0.88
CA ASP A 266 9.22 -13.08 1.10
C ASP A 266 9.89 -12.17 0.07
N THR A 267 11.08 -11.65 0.39
CA THR A 267 12.03 -11.06 -0.55
C THR A 267 11.37 -10.03 -1.45
N VAL A 268 10.99 -8.92 -0.81
CA VAL A 268 10.38 -7.77 -1.45
C VAL A 268 11.46 -6.84 -1.96
N SER A 269 11.26 -6.30 -3.16
CA SER A 269 12.10 -5.26 -3.74
C SER A 269 11.22 -4.21 -4.42
N PHE A 270 11.56 -2.96 -4.20
CA PHE A 270 10.94 -1.80 -4.79
C PHE A 270 12.06 -0.88 -5.31
N LYS A 271 11.91 -0.42 -6.55
CA LYS A 271 12.82 0.53 -7.18
C LYS A 271 12.04 1.55 -8.00
N ALA A 272 12.27 2.82 -7.74
CA ALA A 272 11.83 3.94 -8.57
C ALA A 272 13.02 4.47 -9.37
N GLY A 273 12.89 4.45 -10.70
CA GLY A 273 13.85 5.03 -11.63
C GLY A 273 13.84 6.56 -11.60
N SER A 274 14.90 7.15 -12.14
CA SER A 274 14.88 8.55 -12.55
C SER A 274 14.04 8.73 -13.81
N CYS A 275 13.40 9.88 -13.99
CA CYS A 275 12.81 10.24 -15.28
C CYS A 275 13.85 10.09 -16.40
N SER A 276 13.44 9.51 -17.53
CA SER A 276 14.30 9.47 -18.72
C SER A 276 14.52 10.91 -19.24
N PRO A 277 15.77 11.34 -19.48
CA PRO A 277 16.07 12.67 -20.02
C PRO A 277 15.49 12.94 -21.42
N GLU A 278 15.07 11.91 -22.15
CA GLU A 278 14.62 12.03 -23.54
C GLU A 278 13.16 12.54 -23.67
N GLU A 279 12.37 12.56 -22.58
CA GLU A 279 11.00 13.11 -22.55
C GLU A 279 10.94 14.40 -21.70
N ASN A 280 11.61 15.44 -22.20
CA ASN A 280 11.99 16.64 -21.45
C ASN A 280 10.85 17.67 -21.22
N SER A 281 9.56 17.31 -21.34
CA SER A 281 8.44 18.25 -21.12
C SER A 281 7.48 17.88 -19.99
N SER A 282 7.50 16.64 -19.48
CA SER A 282 6.51 16.15 -18.51
C SER A 282 7.08 15.84 -17.12
N CYS A 283 8.39 15.67 -16.97
CA CYS A 283 8.97 15.40 -15.65
C CYS A 283 9.18 16.71 -14.87
N PRO A 284 8.48 16.93 -13.75
CA PRO A 284 8.71 18.10 -12.91
C PRO A 284 10.14 18.03 -12.33
N ARG A 285 10.91 19.10 -12.52
CA ARG A 285 12.24 19.20 -11.90
C ARG A 285 12.05 19.32 -10.38
N PRO A 286 12.82 18.58 -9.56
CA PRO A 286 12.87 18.88 -8.13
C PRO A 286 13.34 20.33 -7.97
N GLU A 287 12.57 21.12 -7.21
CA GLU A 287 12.89 22.51 -6.85
C GLU A 287 14.17 22.59 -5.99
#